data_AF-A0A179GQU8-F1
#
_entry.id   AF-A0A179GQU8-F1
#
_cell.length_a   1.000
_cell.length_b   1.000
_cell.length_c   1.000
_cell.angle_alpha   90.00
_cell.angle_beta   90.00
_cell.angle_gamma   90.00
#
_symmetry.space_group_name_H-M   'P 1'
#
loop_
_entity.id
_entity.type
_entity.pdbx_description
1 polymer ?
#
loop_
_entity_poly.entity_id
_entity_poly.type
_entity_poly.pdbx_seq_one_letter_code
_entity_poly.pdbx_strand_id
1 'polypeptide(L)'
;MANPLDTDAGSELFGSYEAELKLVQADLAQKLDQIPELSGEPRKGAISQAERALEEADELVRFPLGQMRLEKQNIPTSSRAKVNQRFRNYEADVDASRRKLTSLSSDRSALFGSRYTDEPAGASDIHLEQRQQLLSGTDRLDRSTQRLKASQALANETEAIGADTLANLHGQREMIQHTHDTLLNSEGYVDRSVKTLRGMDGYKSGDYHFHHHSFGPAHRGGHYQQVSMKRIYKFGVPAVYWVLLFL
;
A
#
# COMPACT_ATOMS: atom_id res chain seq x y z
N MET A 1 -15.99 34.27 -16.82
CA MET A 1 -16.32 32.92 -17.32
C MET A 1 -15.26 31.99 -16.77
N ALA A 2 -15.62 31.09 -15.86
CA ALA A 2 -14.67 30.15 -15.25
C ALA A 2 -14.30 29.08 -16.28
N ASN A 3 -13.01 28.77 -16.37
CA ASN A 3 -12.44 27.85 -17.34
C ASN A 3 -12.86 26.40 -16.99
N PRO A 4 -13.46 25.63 -17.91
CA PRO A 4 -13.93 24.26 -17.63
C PRO A 4 -12.81 23.22 -17.43
N LEU A 5 -11.54 23.65 -17.48
CA LEU A 5 -10.34 22.83 -17.22
C LEU A 5 -9.67 23.15 -15.87
N ASP A 6 -10.25 24.05 -15.07
CA ASP A 6 -9.88 24.28 -13.66
C ASP A 6 -10.64 23.32 -12.72
N THR A 7 -11.11 22.17 -13.23
CA THR A 7 -11.54 21.07 -12.35
C THR A 7 -10.30 20.47 -11.71
N ASP A 8 -9.92 21.07 -10.59
CA ASP A 8 -8.99 20.53 -9.59
C ASP A 8 -9.30 19.03 -9.45
N ALA A 9 -8.38 18.15 -9.85
CA ALA A 9 -8.58 16.70 -9.82
C ALA A 9 -8.98 16.19 -8.42
N GLY A 10 -8.65 16.96 -7.36
CA GLY A 10 -9.12 16.72 -5.99
C GLY A 10 -10.62 17.03 -5.77
N SER A 11 -11.23 17.91 -6.56
CA SER A 11 -12.65 18.27 -6.48
C SER A 11 -13.57 17.24 -7.13
N GLU A 12 -13.12 16.51 -8.15
CA GLU A 12 -13.95 15.48 -8.82
C GLU A 12 -14.07 14.22 -7.95
N LEU A 13 -12.95 13.74 -7.38
CA LEU A 13 -12.96 12.65 -6.39
C LEU A 13 -13.77 13.02 -5.15
N PHE A 14 -13.61 14.25 -4.65
CA PHE A 14 -14.44 14.74 -3.55
C PHE A 14 -15.93 14.73 -3.92
N GLY A 15 -16.28 15.15 -5.14
CA GLY A 15 -17.65 15.13 -5.64
C GLY A 15 -18.25 13.72 -5.71
N SER A 16 -17.47 12.71 -6.13
CA SER A 16 -17.93 11.32 -6.15
C SER A 16 -18.17 10.77 -4.76
N TYR A 17 -17.26 11.02 -3.81
CA TYR A 17 -17.46 10.62 -2.41
C TYR A 17 -18.65 11.34 -1.76
N GLU A 18 -18.84 12.62 -2.05
CA GLU A 18 -20.00 13.38 -1.56
C GLU A 18 -21.32 12.79 -2.09
N ALA A 19 -21.33 12.33 -3.35
CA ALA A 19 -22.50 11.69 -3.95
C ALA A 19 -22.79 10.32 -3.32
N GLU A 20 -21.76 9.50 -3.11
CA GLU A 20 -21.87 8.19 -2.47
C GLU A 20 -22.38 8.31 -1.02
N LEU A 21 -21.79 9.22 -0.24
CA LEU A 21 -22.23 9.48 1.13
C LEU A 21 -23.69 9.89 1.20
N LYS A 22 -24.16 10.76 0.30
CA LYS A 22 -25.58 11.16 0.24
C LYS A 22 -26.50 9.99 -0.06
N LEU A 23 -26.08 9.07 -0.91
CA LEU A 23 -26.86 7.88 -1.25
C LEU A 23 -26.99 6.96 -0.03
N VAL A 24 -25.89 6.70 0.67
CA VAL A 24 -25.89 5.90 1.90
C VAL A 24 -26.70 6.57 3.01
N GLN A 25 -26.60 7.89 3.18
CA GLN A 25 -27.41 8.64 4.14
C GLN A 25 -28.91 8.55 3.83
N ALA A 26 -29.30 8.63 2.55
CA ALA A 26 -30.70 8.50 2.15
C ALA A 26 -31.24 7.09 2.43
N ASP A 27 -30.46 6.05 2.11
CA ASP A 27 -30.82 4.65 2.41
C ASP A 27 -30.92 4.40 3.93
N LEU A 28 -29.96 4.91 4.71
CA LEU A 28 -29.99 4.83 6.17
C LEU A 28 -31.23 5.54 6.75
N ALA A 29 -31.54 6.75 6.29
CA ALA A 29 -32.71 7.49 6.74
C ALA A 29 -34.01 6.72 6.46
N GLN A 30 -34.15 6.17 5.25
CA GLN A 30 -35.30 5.35 4.86
C GLN A 30 -35.42 4.11 5.77
N LYS A 31 -34.34 3.39 6.02
CA LYS A 31 -34.34 2.22 6.92
C LYS A 31 -34.73 2.60 8.34
N LEU A 32 -34.23 3.73 8.86
CA LEU A 32 -34.57 4.23 10.20
C LEU A 32 -36.04 4.62 10.33
N ASP A 33 -36.66 5.10 9.27
CA ASP A 33 -38.09 5.44 9.27
C ASP A 33 -39.00 4.21 9.13
N GLN A 34 -38.51 3.12 8.52
CA GLN A 34 -39.25 1.85 8.40
C GLN A 34 -39.21 0.99 9.68
N ILE A 35 -38.13 1.05 10.46
CA ILE A 35 -37.95 0.22 11.67
C ILE A 35 -39.12 0.30 12.68
N PRO A 36 -39.71 1.48 12.97
CA PRO A 36 -40.87 1.60 13.85
C PRO A 36 -42.12 0.84 13.38
N GLU A 37 -42.29 0.66 12.07
CA GLU A 37 -43.46 -0.02 11.49
C GLU A 37 -43.32 -1.56 11.50
N LEU A 38 -42.12 -2.07 11.76
CA LEU A 38 -41.80 -3.49 11.75
C LEU A 38 -41.79 -4.09 13.17
N SER A 39 -42.18 -5.36 13.28
CA SER A 39 -42.16 -6.11 14.56
C SER A 39 -41.49 -7.48 14.40
N GLY A 40 -40.88 -8.02 15.46
CA GLY A 40 -40.32 -9.38 15.46
C GLY A 40 -39.07 -9.58 14.59
N GLU A 41 -39.02 -10.71 13.86
CA GLU A 41 -37.92 -11.09 12.96
C GLU A 41 -37.59 -10.02 11.89
N PRO A 42 -38.56 -9.47 11.12
CA PRO A 42 -38.25 -8.45 10.10
C PRO A 42 -37.67 -7.16 10.70
N ARG A 43 -38.12 -6.76 11.90
CA ARG A 43 -37.55 -5.61 12.62
C ARG A 43 -36.07 -5.83 12.95
N LYS A 44 -35.73 -7.02 13.45
CA LYS A 44 -34.35 -7.41 13.74
C LYS A 44 -33.48 -7.38 12.48
N GLY A 45 -34.00 -7.85 11.35
CA GLY A 45 -33.34 -7.76 10.05
C GLY A 45 -33.09 -6.31 9.62
N ALA A 46 -34.11 -5.45 9.70
CA ALA A 46 -34.02 -4.03 9.35
C ALA A 46 -33.01 -3.27 10.22
N ILE A 47 -32.98 -3.53 11.53
CA ILE A 47 -31.97 -2.94 12.43
C ILE A 47 -30.56 -3.35 12.00
N SER A 48 -30.33 -4.64 11.72
CA SER A 48 -29.00 -5.09 11.28
C SER A 48 -28.59 -4.50 9.93
N GLN A 49 -29.53 -4.29 9.02
CA GLN A 49 -29.27 -3.62 7.75
C GLN A 49 -28.97 -2.12 7.93
N ALA A 50 -29.64 -1.46 8.88
CA ALA A 50 -29.36 -0.07 9.24
C ALA A 50 -28.01 0.07 9.95
N GLU A 51 -27.61 -0.89 10.79
CA GLU A 51 -26.28 -0.94 11.42
C GLU A 51 -25.16 -1.01 10.35
N ARG A 52 -25.33 -1.83 9.31
CA ARG A 52 -24.37 -1.92 8.21
C ARG A 52 -24.29 -0.63 7.39
N ALA A 53 -25.44 -0.03 7.07
CA ALA A 53 -25.48 1.24 6.33
C ALA A 53 -24.88 2.40 7.17
N LEU A 54 -25.02 2.35 8.50
CA LEU A 54 -24.36 3.29 9.40
C LEU A 54 -22.83 3.11 9.37
N GLU A 55 -22.34 1.87 9.43
CA GLU A 55 -20.91 1.57 9.36
C GLU A 55 -20.31 2.04 8.03
N GLU A 56 -21.00 1.81 6.92
CA GLU A 56 -20.61 2.34 5.60
C GLU A 56 -20.58 3.88 5.58
N ALA A 57 -21.59 4.55 6.14
CA ALA A 57 -21.60 6.01 6.25
C ALA A 57 -20.44 6.53 7.12
N ASP A 58 -20.14 5.87 8.23
CA ASP A 58 -19.00 6.20 9.11
C ASP A 58 -17.65 6.04 8.38
N GLU A 59 -17.49 4.95 7.62
CA GLU A 59 -16.31 4.74 6.79
C GLU A 59 -16.19 5.82 5.71
N LEU A 60 -17.28 6.15 5.02
CA LEU A 60 -17.33 7.19 3.99
C LEU A 60 -17.17 8.61 4.53
N VAL A 61 -17.43 8.88 5.80
CA VAL A 61 -17.09 10.18 6.41
C VAL A 61 -15.62 10.21 6.84
N ARG A 62 -15.12 9.11 7.41
CA ARG A 62 -13.75 9.01 7.94
C ARG A 62 -12.69 8.89 6.84
N PHE A 63 -12.99 8.15 5.77
CA PHE A 63 -12.05 7.85 4.69
C PHE A 63 -11.68 9.10 3.85
N PRO A 64 -12.62 9.97 3.43
CA PRO A 64 -12.27 11.22 2.76
C PRO A 64 -11.56 12.19 3.68
N LEU A 65 -11.83 12.22 4.99
CA LEU A 65 -11.02 13.00 5.93
C LEU A 65 -9.58 12.48 6.02
N GLY A 66 -9.39 11.15 5.94
CA GLY A 66 -8.08 10.51 5.86
C GLY A 66 -7.34 10.83 4.55
N GLN A 67 -8.01 10.62 3.41
CA GLN A 67 -7.48 10.90 2.07
C GLN A 67 -7.26 12.40 1.83
N MET A 68 -8.18 13.27 2.24
CA MET A 68 -8.00 14.72 2.14
C MET A 68 -6.91 15.30 3.03
N ARG A 69 -6.44 14.59 4.07
CA ARG A 69 -5.22 15.02 4.77
C ARG A 69 -3.96 14.77 3.93
N LEU A 70 -3.99 13.77 3.05
CA LEU A 70 -2.92 13.47 2.09
C LEU A 70 -3.05 14.34 0.83
N GLU A 71 -4.28 14.51 0.31
CA GLU A 71 -4.62 15.32 -0.86
C GLU A 71 -4.73 16.82 -0.58
N LYS A 72 -4.57 17.24 0.69
CA LYS A 72 -4.65 18.65 1.14
C LYS A 72 -3.60 19.54 0.49
N GLN A 73 -2.62 19.00 -0.22
CA GLN A 73 -1.70 19.79 -1.01
C GLN A 73 -2.33 20.27 -2.33
N ASN A 74 -3.30 19.53 -2.87
CA ASN A 74 -3.90 19.78 -4.19
C ASN A 74 -5.12 20.72 -4.13
N ILE A 75 -5.87 20.75 -3.02
CA ILE A 75 -7.04 21.64 -2.88
C ILE A 75 -6.60 23.10 -2.64
N PRO A 76 -7.09 24.09 -3.42
CA PRO A 76 -6.83 25.51 -3.19
C PRO A 76 -7.20 25.95 -1.76
N THR A 77 -6.33 26.70 -1.10
CA THR A 77 -6.54 27.17 0.29
C THR A 77 -7.88 27.89 0.49
N SER A 78 -8.39 28.55 -0.55
CA SER A 78 -9.67 29.28 -0.56
C SER A 78 -10.92 28.38 -0.46
N SER A 79 -10.88 27.14 -0.94
CA SER A 79 -12.04 26.22 -0.92
C SER A 79 -12.07 25.30 0.31
N ARG A 80 -10.94 25.11 0.99
CA ARG A 80 -10.79 24.19 2.15
C ARG A 80 -11.75 24.50 3.29
N ALA A 81 -12.01 25.77 3.59
CA ALA A 81 -12.90 26.16 4.69
C ALA A 81 -14.34 25.68 4.47
N LYS A 82 -14.85 25.84 3.24
CA LYS A 82 -16.20 25.41 2.85
C LYS A 82 -16.33 23.89 2.88
N VAL A 83 -15.30 23.18 2.41
CA VAL A 83 -15.25 21.72 2.43
C VAL A 83 -15.24 21.19 3.87
N ASN A 84 -14.39 21.73 4.74
CA ASN A 84 -14.35 21.32 6.16
C ASN A 84 -15.69 21.56 6.88
N GLN A 85 -16.40 22.64 6.56
CA GLN A 85 -17.72 22.88 7.13
C GLN A 85 -18.72 21.80 6.70
N ARG A 86 -18.69 21.38 5.44
CA ARG A 86 -19.55 20.28 4.96
C ARG A 86 -19.26 18.97 5.68
N PHE A 87 -17.99 18.63 5.88
CA PHE A 87 -17.61 17.44 6.65
C PHE A 87 -18.17 17.43 8.07
N ARG A 88 -18.05 18.55 8.79
CA ARG A 88 -18.62 18.67 10.14
C ARG A 88 -20.13 18.46 10.15
N ASN A 89 -20.81 18.95 9.12
CA ASN A 89 -22.25 18.72 8.99
C ASN A 89 -22.55 17.23 8.75
N TYR A 90 -21.80 16.57 7.86
CA TYR A 90 -21.96 15.14 7.61
C TYR A 90 -21.65 14.27 8.85
N GLU A 91 -20.59 14.59 9.60
CA GLU A 91 -20.29 13.95 10.88
C GLU A 91 -21.48 14.08 11.85
N ALA A 92 -22.05 15.28 11.97
CA ALA A 92 -23.20 15.52 12.82
C ALA A 92 -24.45 14.74 12.37
N ASP A 93 -24.70 14.63 11.05
CA ASP A 93 -25.84 13.90 10.49
C ASP A 93 -25.71 12.38 10.71
N VAL A 94 -24.50 11.82 10.53
CA VAL A 94 -24.22 10.40 10.82
C VAL A 94 -24.36 10.14 12.32
N ASP A 95 -23.86 11.02 13.18
CA ASP A 95 -24.04 10.90 14.64
C ASP A 95 -25.51 10.99 15.07
N ALA A 96 -26.31 11.85 14.44
CA ALA A 96 -27.75 11.91 14.68
C ALA A 96 -28.44 10.59 14.31
N SER A 97 -28.07 10.02 13.15
CA SER A 97 -28.57 8.73 12.67
C SER A 97 -28.16 7.58 13.59
N ARG A 98 -26.91 7.58 14.09
CA ARG A 98 -26.41 6.63 15.09
C ARG A 98 -27.23 6.67 16.37
N ARG A 99 -27.53 7.85 16.89
CA ARG A 99 -28.35 8.02 18.10
C ARG A 99 -29.76 7.49 17.91
N LYS A 100 -30.40 7.78 16.76
CA LYS A 100 -31.73 7.27 16.40
C LYS A 100 -31.73 5.74 16.27
N LEU A 101 -30.71 5.14 15.65
CA LEU A 101 -30.58 3.69 15.57
C LEU A 101 -30.43 3.06 16.96
N THR A 102 -29.64 3.69 17.84
CA THR A 102 -29.44 3.23 19.23
C THR A 102 -30.73 3.28 20.03
N SER A 103 -31.54 4.33 19.91
CA SER A 103 -32.83 4.38 20.59
C SER A 103 -33.77 3.27 20.09
N LEU A 104 -33.89 3.11 18.77
CA LEU A 104 -34.73 2.07 18.15
C LEU A 104 -34.27 0.64 18.50
N SER A 105 -32.96 0.43 18.64
CA SER A 105 -32.40 -0.86 19.06
C SER A 105 -32.58 -1.09 20.56
N SER A 106 -32.53 -0.05 21.40
CA SER A 106 -32.73 -0.16 22.86
C SER A 106 -34.18 -0.47 23.26
N ASP A 107 -35.18 0.01 22.51
CA ASP A 107 -36.60 -0.36 22.73
C ASP A 107 -36.85 -1.88 22.60
N ARG A 108 -35.91 -2.61 22.03
CA ARG A 108 -35.90 -4.08 21.97
C ARG A 108 -35.85 -4.72 23.35
N SER A 109 -35.19 -4.13 24.35
CA SER A 109 -35.15 -4.71 25.70
C SER A 109 -36.49 -4.58 26.42
N ALA A 110 -37.25 -3.50 26.18
CA ALA A 110 -38.58 -3.30 26.72
C ALA A 110 -39.61 -4.27 26.11
N LEU A 111 -39.50 -4.59 24.81
CA LEU A 111 -40.42 -5.52 24.13
C LEU A 111 -40.15 -7.01 24.43
N PHE A 112 -38.91 -7.38 24.77
CA PHE A 112 -38.57 -8.74 25.21
C PHE A 112 -38.62 -8.91 26.75
N GLY A 113 -38.55 -7.82 27.52
CA GLY A 113 -38.57 -7.82 28.99
C GLY A 113 -39.95 -8.03 29.63
N SER A 114 -41.04 -7.96 28.87
CA SER A 114 -42.40 -8.21 29.39
C SER A 114 -42.83 -9.69 29.37
N ARG A 115 -41.94 -10.62 29.03
CA ARG A 115 -42.19 -12.08 29.17
C ARG A 115 -41.82 -12.63 30.54
N TYR A 116 -41.50 -11.76 31.50
CA TYR A 116 -41.11 -12.10 32.88
C TYR A 116 -42.20 -11.73 33.91
N THR A 117 -43.46 -11.85 33.54
CA THR A 117 -44.55 -11.88 34.53
C THR A 117 -45.05 -13.31 34.66
N ASP A 118 -44.49 -13.98 35.66
CA ASP A 118 -45.18 -14.90 36.57
C ASP A 118 -45.98 -16.06 35.94
N GLU A 119 -45.34 -17.23 35.78
CA GLU A 119 -46.04 -18.52 35.83
C GLU A 119 -45.05 -19.63 36.26
N PRO A 120 -45.25 -20.33 37.40
CA PRO A 120 -44.37 -21.38 37.86
C PRO A 120 -44.82 -22.73 37.28
N ALA A 121 -44.50 -22.99 36.00
CA ALA A 121 -44.76 -24.30 35.39
C ALA A 121 -43.55 -24.77 34.58
N GLY A 122 -42.68 -25.59 35.19
CA GLY A 122 -41.80 -26.49 34.43
C GLY A 122 -40.34 -26.51 34.88
N ALA A 123 -40.03 -27.32 35.90
CA ALA A 123 -38.64 -27.71 36.19
C ALA A 123 -37.95 -28.39 34.99
N SER A 124 -38.71 -28.92 34.02
CA SER A 124 -38.20 -29.47 32.76
C SER A 124 -37.68 -28.42 31.78
N ASP A 125 -38.22 -27.20 31.81
CA ASP A 125 -37.90 -26.15 30.83
C ASP A 125 -36.58 -25.45 31.19
N ILE A 126 -36.30 -25.29 32.49
CA ILE A 126 -35.02 -24.78 33.01
C ILE A 126 -33.86 -25.69 32.57
N HIS A 127 -34.03 -27.01 32.62
CA HIS A 127 -33.01 -27.95 32.17
C HIS A 127 -32.80 -27.93 30.64
N LEU A 128 -33.85 -27.67 29.87
CA LEU A 128 -33.76 -27.53 28.41
C LEU A 128 -33.06 -26.23 28.02
N GLU A 129 -33.39 -25.12 28.70
CA GLU A 129 -32.77 -23.81 28.50
C GLU A 129 -31.28 -23.84 28.86
N GLN A 130 -30.92 -24.47 29.99
CA GLN A 130 -29.52 -24.65 30.39
C GLN A 130 -28.73 -25.48 29.36
N ARG A 131 -29.34 -26.53 28.78
CA ARG A 131 -28.72 -27.30 27.69
C ARG A 131 -28.55 -26.46 26.42
N GLN A 132 -29.55 -25.67 26.03
CA GLN A 132 -29.44 -24.78 24.86
C GLN A 132 -28.35 -23.73 25.07
N GLN A 133 -28.22 -23.19 26.28
CA GLN A 133 -27.16 -22.25 26.62
C GLN A 133 -25.78 -22.90 26.51
N LEU A 134 -25.60 -24.12 27.02
CA LEU A 134 -24.35 -24.88 26.90
C LEU A 134 -24.00 -25.21 25.44
N LEU A 135 -24.96 -25.66 24.64
CA LEU A 135 -24.77 -25.90 23.21
C LEU A 135 -24.37 -24.63 22.48
N SER A 136 -25.04 -23.51 22.76
CA SER A 136 -24.70 -22.21 22.18
C SER A 136 -23.30 -21.72 22.60
N GLY A 137 -22.88 -22.06 23.83
CA GLY A 137 -21.54 -21.79 24.33
C GLY A 137 -20.48 -22.59 23.58
N THR A 138 -20.72 -23.88 23.36
CA THR A 138 -19.86 -24.75 22.54
C THR A 138 -19.76 -24.27 21.10
N ASP A 139 -20.88 -23.95 20.44
CA ASP A 139 -20.87 -23.47 19.06
C ASP A 139 -20.08 -22.16 18.90
N ARG A 140 -20.20 -21.25 19.87
CA ARG A 140 -19.42 -20.00 19.89
C ARG A 140 -17.94 -20.28 20.08
N LEU A 141 -17.58 -21.20 20.97
CA LEU A 141 -16.20 -21.58 21.23
C LEU A 141 -15.57 -22.27 20.02
N ASP A 142 -16.30 -23.14 19.33
CA ASP A 142 -15.83 -23.83 18.13
C ASP A 142 -15.60 -22.83 16.97
N ARG A 143 -16.55 -21.92 16.73
CA ARG A 143 -16.36 -20.82 15.77
C ARG A 143 -15.18 -19.91 16.13
N SER A 144 -15.01 -19.60 17.41
CA SER A 144 -13.87 -18.80 17.89
C SER A 144 -12.54 -19.54 17.62
N THR A 145 -12.50 -20.84 17.91
CA THR A 145 -11.33 -21.69 17.67
C THR A 145 -10.98 -21.76 16.19
N GLN A 146 -11.98 -21.91 15.32
CA GLN A 146 -11.76 -21.93 13.87
C GLN A 146 -11.29 -20.57 13.34
N ARG A 147 -11.83 -19.46 13.86
CA ARG A 147 -11.35 -18.10 13.54
C ARG A 147 -9.91 -17.88 14.00
N LEU A 148 -9.53 -18.35 15.20
CA LEU A 148 -8.16 -18.25 15.70
C LEU A 148 -7.19 -19.05 14.83
N LYS A 149 -7.55 -20.28 14.43
CA LYS A 149 -6.74 -21.08 13.50
C LYS A 149 -6.57 -20.40 12.14
N ALA A 150 -7.65 -19.84 11.59
CA ALA A 150 -7.60 -19.09 10.34
C ALA A 150 -6.73 -17.83 10.46
N SER A 151 -6.85 -17.09 11.57
CA SER A 151 -6.02 -15.91 11.84
C SER A 151 -4.54 -16.26 11.96
N GLN A 152 -4.21 -17.40 12.60
CA GLN A 152 -2.82 -17.85 12.70
C GLN A 152 -2.26 -18.24 11.33
N ALA A 153 -3.04 -18.94 10.50
CA ALA A 153 -2.63 -19.30 9.15
C ALA A 153 -2.37 -18.05 8.29
N LEU A 154 -3.29 -17.08 8.33
CA LEU A 154 -3.14 -15.80 7.63
C LEU A 154 -1.93 -15.00 8.12
N ALA A 155 -1.68 -14.98 9.43
CA ALA A 155 -0.52 -14.31 10.01
C ALA A 155 0.80 -14.95 9.53
N ASN A 156 0.88 -16.28 9.51
CA ASN A 156 2.05 -17.00 9.00
C ASN A 156 2.27 -16.75 7.50
N GLU A 157 1.20 -16.72 6.70
CA GLU A 157 1.27 -16.39 5.28
C GLU A 157 1.76 -14.94 5.07
N THR A 158 1.25 -14.01 5.87
CA THR A 158 1.66 -12.60 5.85
C THR A 158 3.13 -12.43 6.25
N GLU A 159 3.60 -13.18 7.24
CA GLU A 159 5.01 -13.21 7.65
C GLU A 159 5.89 -13.74 6.51
N ALA A 160 5.47 -14.81 5.82
CA ALA A 160 6.21 -15.37 4.70
C ALA A 160 6.31 -14.36 3.53
N ILE A 161 5.22 -13.69 3.18
CA ILE A 161 5.22 -12.61 2.18
C ILE A 161 6.13 -11.47 2.63
N GLY A 162 6.05 -11.07 3.91
CA GLY A 162 6.92 -10.05 4.49
C GLY A 162 8.41 -10.40 4.37
N ALA A 163 8.78 -11.65 4.69
CA ALA A 163 10.15 -12.14 4.55
C ALA A 163 10.63 -12.11 3.08
N ASP A 164 9.80 -12.53 2.13
CA ASP A 164 10.13 -12.50 0.71
C ASP A 164 10.28 -11.07 0.19
N THR A 165 9.39 -10.14 0.58
CA THR A 165 9.52 -8.73 0.21
C THR A 165 10.80 -8.10 0.75
N LEU A 166 11.19 -8.40 1.99
CA LEU A 166 12.45 -7.92 2.56
C LEU A 166 13.67 -8.50 1.84
N ALA A 167 13.64 -9.78 1.46
CA ALA A 167 14.69 -10.40 0.67
C ALA A 167 14.83 -9.74 -0.72
N ASN A 168 13.70 -9.48 -1.39
CA ASN A 168 13.67 -8.79 -2.68
C ASN A 168 14.18 -7.34 -2.58
N LEU A 169 13.76 -6.58 -1.55
CA LEU A 169 14.25 -5.22 -1.30
C LEU A 169 15.75 -5.20 -1.02
N HIS A 170 16.26 -6.22 -0.32
CA HIS A 170 17.69 -6.39 -0.10
C HIS A 170 18.45 -6.57 -1.42
N GLY A 171 18.00 -7.48 -2.28
CA GLY A 171 18.60 -7.69 -3.61
C GLY A 171 18.52 -6.45 -4.51
N GLN A 172 17.40 -5.72 -4.46
CA GLN A 172 17.26 -4.44 -5.18
C GLN A 172 18.26 -3.40 -4.67
N ARG A 173 18.49 -3.32 -3.35
CA ARG A 173 19.50 -2.42 -2.77
C ARG A 173 20.90 -2.74 -3.28
N GLU A 174 21.26 -4.02 -3.32
CA GLU A 174 22.56 -4.45 -3.84
C GLU A 174 22.73 -4.10 -5.32
N MET A 175 21.68 -4.30 -6.13
CA MET A 175 21.68 -3.88 -7.53
C MET A 175 21.90 -2.37 -7.67
N ILE A 176 21.17 -1.56 -6.90
CA ILE A 176 21.32 -0.09 -6.92
C ILE A 176 22.76 0.31 -6.53
N GLN A 177 23.30 -0.28 -5.46
CA GLN A 177 24.68 -0.02 -5.04
C GLN A 177 25.69 -0.37 -6.13
N HIS A 178 25.56 -1.54 -6.75
CA HIS A 178 26.42 -1.94 -7.87
C HIS A 178 26.31 -1.00 -9.08
N THR A 179 25.09 -0.59 -9.44
CA THR A 179 24.90 0.38 -10.54
C THR A 179 25.51 1.74 -10.21
N HIS A 180 25.40 2.19 -8.96
CA HIS A 180 26.00 3.44 -8.50
C HIS A 180 27.53 3.38 -8.56
N ASP A 181 28.15 2.32 -8.06
CA ASP A 181 29.59 2.12 -8.12
C ASP A 181 30.09 2.04 -9.57
N THR A 182 29.34 1.37 -10.44
CA THR A 182 29.65 1.29 -11.87
C THR A 182 29.59 2.67 -12.54
N LEU A 183 28.59 3.49 -12.22
CA LEU A 183 28.45 4.85 -12.73
C LEU A 183 29.59 5.75 -12.26
N LEU A 184 29.94 5.73 -10.97
CA LEU A 184 31.07 6.50 -10.44
C LEU A 184 32.40 6.13 -11.11
N ASN A 185 32.63 4.83 -11.34
CA ASN A 185 33.81 4.37 -12.07
C ASN A 185 33.80 4.86 -13.52
N SER A 186 32.65 4.81 -14.20
CA SER A 186 32.45 5.31 -15.57
C SER A 186 32.75 6.81 -15.67
N GLU A 187 32.24 7.62 -14.75
CA GLU A 187 32.54 9.07 -14.68
C GLU A 187 34.05 9.32 -14.59
N GLY A 188 34.78 8.56 -13.77
CA GLY A 188 36.23 8.65 -13.69
C GLY A 188 36.97 8.24 -14.97
N TYR A 189 36.43 7.34 -15.79
CA TYR A 189 36.97 7.04 -17.13
C TYR A 189 36.66 8.16 -18.13
N VAL A 190 35.47 8.75 -18.08
CA VAL A 190 35.08 9.89 -18.92
C VAL A 190 35.97 11.10 -18.62
N ASP A 191 36.18 11.45 -17.36
CA ASP A 191 37.05 12.57 -16.97
C ASP A 191 38.49 12.41 -17.47
N ARG A 192 39.05 11.20 -17.35
CA ARG A 192 40.38 10.88 -17.91
C ARG A 192 40.40 10.97 -19.43
N SER A 193 39.34 10.53 -20.09
CA SER A 193 39.21 10.60 -21.54
C SER A 193 39.13 12.05 -22.02
N VAL A 194 38.31 12.89 -21.36
CA VAL A 194 38.20 14.33 -21.63
C VAL A 194 39.54 15.04 -21.39
N LYS A 195 40.25 14.73 -20.30
CA LYS A 195 41.57 15.29 -20.03
C LYS A 195 42.59 14.92 -21.12
N THR A 196 42.55 13.67 -21.59
CA THR A 196 43.42 13.19 -22.68
C THR A 196 43.11 13.91 -24.00
N LEU A 197 41.82 14.02 -24.36
CA LEU A 197 41.38 14.75 -25.55
C LEU A 197 41.82 16.22 -25.51
N ARG A 198 41.65 16.90 -24.37
CA ARG A 198 42.13 18.28 -24.18
C ARG A 198 43.65 18.39 -24.32
N GLY A 199 44.40 17.39 -23.84
CA GLY A 199 45.85 17.32 -24.02
C GLY A 199 46.26 17.15 -25.50
N MET A 200 45.48 16.38 -26.27
CA MET A 200 45.71 16.17 -27.70
C MET A 200 45.38 17.40 -28.54
N ASP A 201 44.27 18.10 -28.24
CA ASP A 201 43.92 19.37 -28.88
C ASP A 201 44.93 20.47 -28.56
N GLY A 202 45.39 20.55 -27.30
CA GLY A 202 46.43 21.50 -26.90
C GLY A 202 47.79 21.27 -27.57
N TYR A 203 48.09 20.03 -27.99
CA TYR A 203 49.32 19.68 -28.71
C TYR A 203 49.28 20.03 -30.22
N LYS A 204 48.11 20.35 -30.78
CA LYS A 204 47.93 20.64 -32.21
C LYS A 204 48.13 22.12 -32.57
N SER A 205 48.30 23.00 -31.58
CA SER A 205 48.41 24.46 -31.76
C SER A 205 49.78 25.06 -31.41
N GLY A 206 50.80 24.24 -31.16
CA GLY A 206 52.18 24.68 -30.95
C GLY A 206 53.05 24.47 -32.19
N ASP A 207 53.31 25.55 -32.92
CA ASP A 207 54.42 25.79 -33.85
C ASP A 207 55.20 24.55 -34.37
N TYR A 208 54.79 24.03 -35.53
CA TYR A 208 55.67 23.25 -36.39
C TYR A 208 56.64 24.19 -37.13
N HIS A 209 57.60 24.79 -36.41
CA HIS A 209 58.77 25.40 -37.06
C HIS A 209 59.73 24.28 -37.50
N PHE A 210 59.57 23.82 -38.74
CA PHE A 210 60.49 22.93 -39.43
C PHE A 210 61.84 23.65 -39.62
N HIS A 211 62.80 23.41 -38.71
CA HIS A 211 64.20 23.70 -39.00
C HIS A 211 64.79 22.54 -39.82
N HIS A 212 64.96 22.79 -41.12
CA HIS A 212 65.84 22.00 -41.97
C HIS A 212 67.28 22.15 -41.48
N HIS A 213 67.85 21.10 -40.89
CA HIS A 213 69.30 20.95 -40.82
C HIS A 213 69.74 19.64 -41.46
N SER A 214 70.55 19.82 -42.49
CA SER A 214 71.15 18.80 -43.34
C SER A 214 72.13 17.89 -42.60
N PHE A 215 72.13 16.65 -43.07
CA PHE A 215 73.00 15.49 -42.83
C PHE A 215 74.47 15.71 -42.38
N GLY A 216 74.93 14.78 -41.54
CA GLY A 216 76.31 14.32 -41.45
C GLY A 216 76.39 12.94 -40.75
N PRO A 217 77.02 11.89 -41.31
CA PRO A 217 76.94 10.52 -40.77
C PRO A 217 78.15 10.18 -39.87
N ALA A 218 77.93 9.45 -38.77
CA ALA A 218 79.00 8.69 -38.13
C ALA A 218 78.50 7.54 -37.23
N HIS A 219 78.84 6.33 -37.67
CA HIS A 219 79.30 5.17 -36.91
C HIS A 219 78.37 4.35 -35.97
N ARG A 220 78.27 3.08 -36.39
CA ARG A 220 77.79 1.88 -35.70
C ARG A 220 78.40 1.69 -34.30
N GLY A 221 77.56 1.20 -33.39
CA GLY A 221 77.98 0.46 -32.19
C GLY A 221 76.76 -0.28 -31.64
N GLY A 222 76.57 -1.53 -32.09
CA GLY A 222 75.45 -2.35 -31.67
C GLY A 222 75.68 -2.97 -30.30
N HIS A 223 74.64 -3.01 -29.48
CA HIS A 223 74.49 -3.98 -28.41
C HIS A 223 73.05 -4.50 -28.39
N TYR A 224 72.89 -5.72 -28.90
CA TYR A 224 71.72 -6.56 -28.67
C TYR A 224 71.78 -7.06 -27.23
N GLN A 225 70.79 -6.72 -26.41
CA GLN A 225 70.52 -7.47 -25.18
C GLN A 225 69.13 -8.08 -25.28
N GLN A 226 69.14 -9.41 -25.28
CA GLN A 226 67.98 -10.26 -25.41
C GLN A 226 67.00 -10.07 -24.25
N VAL A 227 65.73 -9.86 -24.56
CA VAL A 227 64.64 -10.09 -23.60
C VAL A 227 64.31 -11.57 -23.65
N SER A 228 64.70 -12.27 -22.58
CA SER A 228 64.45 -13.70 -22.39
C SER A 228 62.95 -13.97 -22.29
N MET A 229 62.46 -14.70 -23.29
CA MET A 229 61.12 -15.25 -23.36
C MET A 229 61.13 -16.62 -22.66
N LYS A 230 60.77 -16.67 -21.36
CA LYS A 230 60.43 -17.93 -20.69
C LYS A 230 58.92 -18.11 -20.63
N ARG A 231 58.49 -18.87 -21.62
CA ARG A 231 57.26 -19.64 -21.76
C ARG A 231 57.19 -20.66 -20.59
N ILE A 232 55.99 -20.92 -20.05
CA ILE A 232 55.29 -22.23 -20.05
C ILE A 232 54.24 -22.31 -18.92
N TYR A 233 52.98 -22.26 -19.37
CA TYR A 233 51.83 -23.09 -19.03
C TYR A 233 51.72 -23.74 -17.64
N LYS A 234 50.60 -23.41 -16.96
CA LYS A 234 49.79 -24.42 -16.30
C LYS A 234 48.30 -24.05 -16.45
N PHE A 235 47.62 -24.82 -17.30
CA PHE A 235 46.18 -25.23 -17.30
C PHE A 235 45.16 -24.27 -16.66
N GLY A 236 44.04 -23.90 -17.27
CA GLY A 236 43.32 -24.38 -18.44
C GLY A 236 41.96 -23.66 -18.46
N VAL A 237 41.44 -23.37 -19.65
CA VAL A 237 40.15 -22.71 -19.92
C VAL A 237 39.43 -23.63 -20.94
N PRO A 238 38.13 -23.51 -21.32
CA PRO A 238 36.97 -22.79 -20.76
C PRO A 238 35.66 -23.62 -20.72
N ALA A 239 34.60 -22.98 -20.22
CA ALA A 239 33.21 -23.00 -20.72
C ALA A 239 32.36 -24.29 -20.70
N VAL A 240 31.25 -24.18 -19.93
CA VAL A 240 29.87 -24.37 -20.39
C VAL A 240 29.62 -25.59 -21.27
N TYR A 241 29.17 -26.72 -20.73
CA TYR A 241 28.23 -27.59 -21.45
C TYR A 241 27.40 -28.43 -20.45
N TRP A 242 26.09 -28.14 -20.40
CA TRP A 242 24.99 -29.11 -20.42
C TRP A 242 24.51 -29.86 -19.14
N VAL A 243 23.25 -29.57 -18.82
CA VAL A 243 22.13 -30.52 -18.66
C VAL A 243 22.19 -31.56 -17.53
N LEU A 244 21.24 -31.43 -16.58
CA LEU A 244 20.50 -32.46 -15.82
C LEU A 244 19.83 -31.68 -14.67
N LEU A 245 18.55 -31.28 -14.68
CA LEU A 245 17.32 -32.05 -14.91
C LEU A 245 17.38 -33.45 -14.28
N PHE A 246 16.77 -33.55 -13.10
CA PHE A 246 16.17 -34.76 -12.52
C PHE A 246 17.11 -35.96 -12.26
N LEU A 247 17.54 -36.11 -11.01
CA LEU A 247 17.18 -37.29 -10.20
C LEU A 247 17.13 -36.91 -8.71
#